data_AF-A0A9E2EZL3-F1
#
_entry.id   AF-A0A9E2EZL3-F1
#
_cell.length_a   1.000
_cell.length_b   1.000
_cell.length_c   1.000
_cell.angle_alpha   90.00
_cell.angle_beta   90.00
_cell.angle_gamma   90.00
#
_symmetry.space_group_name_H-M   'P 1'
#
loop_
_entity.id
_entity.type
_entity.pdbx_description
1 polymer ?
#
loop_
_entity_poly.entity_id
_entity_poly.type
_entity_poly.pdbx_seq_one_letter_code
_entity_poly.pdbx_strand_id
1 'polypeptide(L)'
;MLEQVYDSEFRPINRGYNSVFTPNRLSIGLVAPLETYAMVPVPTMARHLERVQLAEALGFAAIWLRDVPFNVPSFGDAGQLYDPFVYLGMLAGMTERIALGVASIVLPLRHPAHVAKAAASADALSDGRLILGVASGDRPDEYPALNIPFAERGERFRASYQYIRNLQQDAPAFDNIFGSPYGGMDMLPKPVSGKLPLLITGGSQQDPDWIARNGDGWMMYPRDAALQAQIIREWRARVEAVGRPVQPVMQPLYVDLVENSEARPQPIHLGFRLGVNQLRSYL
;
A
#
# COMPACT_ATOMS: atom_id res chain seq x y z
N MET A 1 11.33 20.70 -9.34
CA MET A 1 12.49 20.31 -8.50
C MET A 1 12.67 18.78 -8.49
N LEU A 2 12.64 18.14 -9.67
CA LEU A 2 12.98 16.73 -9.92
C LEU A 2 13.38 16.63 -11.41
N GLU A 3 14.56 17.17 -11.77
CA GLU A 3 15.03 17.26 -13.17
C GLU A 3 15.85 16.05 -13.64
N GLN A 4 15.85 14.94 -12.89
CA GLN A 4 16.35 13.68 -13.43
C GLN A 4 15.19 12.93 -14.10
N VAL A 5 15.04 13.17 -15.40
CA VAL A 5 14.23 12.34 -16.29
C VAL A 5 14.90 10.98 -16.35
N TYR A 6 14.29 9.98 -15.73
CA TYR A 6 14.71 8.60 -15.92
C TYR A 6 14.09 8.12 -17.23
N ASP A 7 14.94 7.76 -18.21
CA ASP A 7 14.53 7.14 -19.48
C ASP A 7 14.09 5.66 -19.29
N SER A 8 14.16 5.12 -18.07
CA SER A 8 13.79 3.74 -17.78
C SER A 8 12.33 3.61 -17.34
N GLU A 9 11.58 2.78 -18.05
CA GLU A 9 10.20 2.43 -17.71
C GLU A 9 10.15 1.54 -16.45
N PHE A 10 9.13 1.75 -15.61
CA PHE A 10 8.81 0.79 -14.55
C PHE A 10 8.31 -0.50 -15.20
N ARG A 11 8.76 -1.66 -14.70
CA ARG A 11 8.29 -2.95 -15.21
C ARG A 11 6.77 -3.07 -14.97
N PRO A 12 5.96 -3.29 -16.01
CA PRO A 12 4.52 -3.41 -15.84
C PRO A 12 4.17 -4.67 -15.03
N ILE A 13 3.12 -4.58 -14.21
CA ILE A 13 2.61 -5.71 -13.40
C ILE A 13 1.14 -5.95 -13.73
N ASN A 14 0.25 -5.04 -13.37
CA ASN A 14 -1.18 -5.14 -13.69
C ASN A 14 -1.73 -3.75 -14.05
N ARG A 15 -2.99 -3.70 -14.49
CA ARG A 15 -3.64 -2.48 -14.96
C ARG A 15 -3.57 -1.34 -13.92
N GLY A 16 -3.88 -1.64 -12.66
CA GLY A 16 -3.87 -0.66 -11.57
C GLY A 16 -2.47 -0.11 -11.28
N TYR A 17 -1.49 -0.99 -11.13
CA TYR A 17 -0.09 -0.60 -10.93
C TYR A 17 0.41 0.28 -12.07
N ASN A 18 0.15 -0.12 -13.32
CA ASN A 18 0.62 0.59 -14.51
C ASN A 18 -0.07 1.97 -14.69
N SER A 19 -1.33 2.11 -14.26
CA SER A 19 -2.03 3.39 -14.32
C SER A 19 -1.62 4.37 -13.23
N VAL A 20 -1.25 3.86 -12.05
CA VAL A 20 -0.79 4.70 -10.92
C VAL A 20 0.67 5.11 -11.11
N PHE A 21 1.53 4.15 -11.48
CA PHE A 21 2.97 4.38 -11.55
C PHE A 21 3.43 4.57 -12.98
N THR A 22 3.56 5.83 -13.40
CA THR A 22 4.17 6.21 -14.67
C THR A 22 5.45 7.00 -14.42
N PRO A 23 6.58 6.69 -15.09
CA PRO A 23 7.81 7.47 -14.96
C PRO A 23 7.55 8.96 -15.20
N ASN A 24 8.22 9.81 -14.41
CA ASN A 24 8.16 11.27 -14.53
C ASN A 24 6.74 11.88 -14.36
N ARG A 25 5.79 11.14 -13.77
CA ARG A 25 4.44 11.64 -13.45
C ARG A 25 4.09 11.42 -11.99
N LEU A 26 3.35 12.37 -11.42
CA LEU A 26 2.72 12.24 -10.11
C LEU A 26 1.24 11.92 -10.31
N SER A 27 0.81 10.74 -9.85
CA SER A 27 -0.60 10.39 -9.71
C SER A 27 -1.08 10.69 -8.28
N ILE A 28 -2.34 11.09 -8.12
CA ILE A 28 -2.93 11.34 -6.80
C ILE A 28 -4.00 10.29 -6.52
N GLY A 29 -3.91 9.66 -5.35
CA GLY A 29 -4.96 8.78 -4.81
C GLY A 29 -5.48 9.31 -3.48
N LEU A 30 -6.57 8.71 -3.00
CA LEU A 30 -7.19 9.06 -1.72
C LEU A 30 -7.08 7.89 -0.74
N VAL A 31 -6.97 8.18 0.55
CA VAL A 31 -6.93 7.16 1.62
C VAL A 31 -8.31 7.10 2.27
N ALA A 32 -8.88 5.90 2.39
CA ALA A 32 -10.12 5.68 3.11
C ALA A 32 -9.89 5.81 4.63
N PRO A 33 -10.90 6.29 5.38
CA PRO A 33 -12.23 6.68 4.90
C PRO A 33 -12.28 8.10 4.32
N LEU A 34 -13.07 8.30 3.26
CA LEU A 34 -13.35 9.61 2.64
C LEU A 34 -14.39 10.38 3.44
N GLU A 35 -14.08 10.69 4.70
CA GLU A 35 -14.91 11.49 5.59
C GLU A 35 -14.08 12.20 6.67
N THR A 36 -14.62 13.26 7.27
CA THR A 36 -14.03 13.92 8.43
C THR A 36 -14.69 13.41 9.71
N TYR A 37 -13.90 12.80 10.60
CA TYR A 37 -14.40 12.21 11.86
C TYR A 37 -13.51 12.55 13.06
N ALA A 38 -12.87 13.72 13.03
CA ALA A 38 -11.79 14.15 13.93
C ALA A 38 -12.05 14.06 15.45
N MET A 39 -13.32 13.91 15.88
CA MET A 39 -13.70 13.86 17.30
C MET A 39 -13.87 12.43 17.85
N VAL A 40 -13.88 11.40 16.99
CA VAL A 40 -14.07 10.00 17.39
C VAL A 40 -13.12 9.09 16.58
N PRO A 41 -12.63 7.98 17.14
CA PRO A 41 -11.67 7.11 16.44
C PRO A 41 -12.32 6.20 15.37
N VAL A 42 -13.65 6.21 15.27
CA VAL A 42 -14.43 5.30 14.41
C VAL A 42 -15.19 6.11 13.36
N PRO A 43 -14.94 5.89 12.06
CA PRO A 43 -15.69 6.54 10.98
C PRO A 43 -17.12 6.02 10.86
N THR A 44 -18.01 6.83 10.25
CA THR A 44 -19.40 6.38 9.99
C THR A 44 -19.51 5.48 8.78
N MET A 45 -18.57 5.60 7.82
CA MET A 45 -18.61 4.98 6.49
C MET A 45 -19.86 5.35 5.67
N ALA A 46 -20.64 6.35 6.12
CA ALA A 46 -21.87 6.76 5.47
C ALA A 46 -21.58 7.30 4.06
N ARG A 47 -22.26 6.76 3.04
CA ARG A 47 -22.08 7.13 1.62
C ARG A 47 -20.65 6.97 1.10
N HIS A 48 -19.83 6.15 1.75
CA HIS A 48 -18.43 6.00 1.35
C HIS A 48 -18.27 5.45 -0.07
N LEU A 49 -19.10 4.48 -0.47
CA LEU A 49 -19.08 3.96 -1.85
C LEU A 49 -19.35 5.06 -2.89
N GLU A 50 -20.36 5.90 -2.67
CA GLU A 50 -20.67 7.02 -3.57
C GLU A 50 -19.48 7.99 -3.69
N ARG A 51 -18.77 8.25 -2.58
CA ARG A 51 -17.57 9.10 -2.60
C ARG A 51 -16.40 8.46 -3.34
N VAL A 52 -16.23 7.13 -3.25
CA VAL A 52 -15.21 6.42 -4.02
C VAL A 52 -15.54 6.47 -5.51
N GLN A 53 -16.81 6.28 -5.89
CA GLN A 53 -17.25 6.43 -7.29
C GLN A 53 -17.09 7.85 -7.80
N LEU A 54 -17.36 8.86 -6.97
CA LEU A 54 -17.08 10.26 -7.31
C LEU A 54 -15.57 10.49 -7.50
N ALA A 55 -14.72 9.94 -6.62
CA ALA A 55 -13.27 10.04 -6.77
C ALA A 55 -12.78 9.42 -8.09
N GLU A 56 -13.32 8.26 -8.47
CA GLU A 56 -13.05 7.64 -9.77
C GLU A 56 -13.51 8.54 -10.94
N ALA A 57 -14.70 9.12 -10.86
CA ALA A 57 -15.23 10.02 -11.89
C ALA A 57 -14.38 11.30 -12.03
N LEU A 58 -13.82 11.79 -10.93
CA LEU A 58 -12.91 12.94 -10.89
C LEU A 58 -11.47 12.60 -11.34
N GLY A 59 -11.17 11.33 -11.59
CA GLY A 59 -9.87 10.90 -12.12
C GLY A 59 -8.79 10.67 -11.06
N PHE A 60 -9.15 10.49 -9.78
CA PHE A 60 -8.18 10.00 -8.80
C PHE A 60 -7.68 8.61 -9.19
N ALA A 61 -6.38 8.40 -9.10
CA ALA A 61 -5.73 7.21 -9.64
C ALA A 61 -5.96 5.96 -8.78
N ALA A 62 -6.14 6.14 -7.47
CA ALA A 62 -6.27 5.04 -6.53
C ALA A 62 -7.12 5.41 -5.30
N ILE A 63 -7.79 4.41 -4.72
CA ILE A 63 -8.30 4.43 -3.35
C ILE A 63 -7.45 3.49 -2.50
N TRP A 64 -7.00 3.96 -1.33
CA TRP A 64 -6.10 3.21 -0.45
C TRP A 64 -6.81 2.86 0.85
N LEU A 65 -6.80 1.57 1.20
CA LEU A 65 -7.31 1.05 2.47
C LEU A 65 -6.16 0.78 3.44
N ARG A 66 -6.48 0.43 4.68
CA ARG A 66 -5.51 0.05 5.70
C ARG A 66 -5.91 -1.27 6.36
N ASP A 67 -4.93 -1.98 6.89
CA ASP A 67 -5.18 -3.21 7.63
C ASP A 67 -5.17 -2.94 9.14
N VAL A 68 -6.35 -2.63 9.66
CA VAL A 68 -6.57 -2.31 11.08
C VAL A 68 -7.65 -3.25 11.62
N PRO A 69 -7.27 -4.43 12.15
CA PRO A 69 -8.23 -5.42 12.62
C PRO A 69 -8.86 -5.06 13.96
N PHE A 70 -8.19 -4.23 14.78
CA PHE A 70 -8.66 -3.87 16.11
C PHE A 70 -8.67 -2.37 16.32
N ASN A 71 -9.67 -1.88 17.05
CA ASN A 71 -9.66 -0.53 17.58
C ASN A 71 -8.78 -0.48 18.83
N VAL A 72 -7.56 0.00 18.69
CA VAL A 72 -6.60 0.17 19.79
C VAL A 72 -6.70 1.61 20.30
N PRO A 73 -7.26 1.87 21.51
CA PRO A 73 -7.51 3.24 21.98
C PRO A 73 -6.26 4.12 22.07
N SER A 74 -5.11 3.54 22.40
CA SER A 74 -3.82 4.24 22.46
C SER A 74 -3.34 4.75 21.09
N PHE A 75 -3.83 4.16 19.99
CA PHE A 75 -3.50 4.54 18.62
C PHE A 75 -4.49 5.55 18.03
N GLY A 76 -5.72 5.60 18.57
CA GLY A 76 -6.70 6.65 18.26
C GLY A 76 -7.40 6.53 16.91
N ASP A 77 -7.36 5.37 16.24
CA ASP A 77 -7.91 5.24 14.89
C ASP A 77 -8.22 3.77 14.49
N ALA A 78 -9.45 3.54 14.03
CA ALA A 78 -9.96 2.24 13.56
C ALA A 78 -9.81 2.01 12.04
N GLY A 79 -9.11 2.88 11.32
CA GLY A 79 -8.99 2.79 9.85
C GLY A 79 -10.34 2.98 9.18
N GLN A 80 -10.61 2.22 8.12
CA GLN A 80 -11.91 2.28 7.43
C GLN A 80 -12.97 1.32 7.99
N LEU A 81 -12.84 0.88 9.25
CA LEU A 81 -13.72 -0.06 9.98
C LEU A 81 -13.78 -1.50 9.41
N TYR A 82 -13.86 -1.66 8.09
CA TYR A 82 -13.99 -2.95 7.42
C TYR A 82 -12.63 -3.60 7.14
N ASP A 83 -12.62 -4.94 7.18
CA ASP A 83 -11.49 -5.73 6.70
C ASP A 83 -11.13 -5.31 5.25
N PRO A 84 -9.85 -5.05 4.96
CA PRO A 84 -9.45 -4.52 3.67
C PRO A 84 -9.77 -5.48 2.52
N PHE A 85 -9.68 -6.80 2.67
CA PHE A 85 -9.97 -7.73 1.58
C PHE A 85 -11.47 -7.87 1.31
N VAL A 86 -12.30 -7.88 2.36
CA VAL A 86 -13.75 -7.83 2.21
C VAL A 86 -14.15 -6.54 1.50
N TYR A 87 -13.58 -5.41 1.91
CA TYR A 87 -13.90 -4.12 1.32
C TYR A 87 -13.39 -3.98 -0.13
N LEU A 88 -12.19 -4.49 -0.44
CA LEU A 88 -11.69 -4.61 -1.81
C LEU A 88 -12.63 -5.42 -2.69
N GLY A 89 -13.20 -6.52 -2.19
CA GLY A 89 -14.17 -7.33 -2.94
C GLY A 89 -15.41 -6.52 -3.35
N MET A 90 -15.94 -5.70 -2.44
CA MET A 90 -17.04 -4.79 -2.77
C MET A 90 -16.62 -3.73 -3.79
N LEU A 91 -15.47 -3.07 -3.58
CA LEU A 91 -14.99 -2.02 -4.49
C LEU A 91 -14.67 -2.55 -5.89
N ALA A 92 -14.15 -3.77 -5.99
CA ALA A 92 -13.88 -4.44 -7.26
C ALA A 92 -15.12 -4.54 -8.15
N GLY A 93 -16.29 -4.85 -7.55
CA GLY A 93 -17.56 -4.94 -8.28
C GLY A 93 -18.29 -3.61 -8.48
N MET A 94 -17.91 -2.54 -7.77
CA MET A 94 -18.65 -1.27 -7.74
C MET A 94 -17.90 -0.09 -8.37
N THR A 95 -16.72 -0.33 -8.92
CA THR A 95 -15.86 0.65 -9.62
C THR A 95 -15.21 -0.01 -10.83
N GLU A 96 -14.77 0.77 -11.83
CA GLU A 96 -14.35 0.22 -13.13
C GLU A 96 -12.89 0.51 -13.51
N ARG A 97 -12.30 1.56 -12.94
CA ARG A 97 -11.02 2.14 -13.41
C ARG A 97 -10.06 2.46 -12.27
N ILE A 98 -10.54 2.98 -11.14
CA ILE A 98 -9.68 3.39 -10.03
C ILE A 98 -8.89 2.19 -9.51
N ALA A 99 -7.59 2.37 -9.27
CA ALA A 99 -6.77 1.32 -8.67
C ALA A 99 -7.19 1.08 -7.21
N LEU A 100 -7.13 -0.17 -6.79
CA LEU A 100 -7.59 -0.63 -5.49
C LEU A 100 -6.36 -0.95 -4.63
N GLY A 101 -6.00 -0.01 -3.77
CA GLY A 101 -4.78 -0.03 -2.98
C GLY A 101 -5.01 -0.47 -1.53
N VAL A 102 -4.01 -1.10 -0.92
CA VAL A 102 -3.90 -1.20 0.55
C VAL A 102 -2.55 -0.65 0.99
N ALA A 103 -2.53 0.27 1.94
CA ALA A 103 -1.33 0.90 2.49
C ALA A 103 -1.38 0.80 4.03
N SER A 104 -1.23 -0.37 4.64
CA SER A 104 -0.69 -1.63 4.06
C SER A 104 -1.28 -2.86 4.75
N ILE A 105 -1.22 -4.02 4.11
CA ILE A 105 -1.50 -5.31 4.76
C ILE A 105 -0.39 -5.61 5.77
N VAL A 106 -0.76 -5.90 7.01
CA VAL A 106 0.18 -6.26 8.06
C VAL A 106 0.45 -7.76 7.98
N LEU A 107 1.45 -8.15 7.19
CA LEU A 107 1.69 -9.57 6.88
C LEU A 107 1.81 -10.46 8.12
N PRO A 108 2.53 -10.05 9.19
CA PRO A 108 2.63 -10.89 10.38
C PRO A 108 1.30 -11.22 11.06
N LEU A 109 0.25 -10.40 10.89
CA LEU A 109 -1.06 -10.62 11.52
C LEU A 109 -1.98 -11.54 10.73
N ARG A 110 -1.56 -12.02 9.54
CA ARG A 110 -2.37 -12.84 8.65
C ARG A 110 -1.58 -14.05 8.17
N HIS A 111 -2.23 -15.18 7.98
CA HIS A 111 -1.58 -16.32 7.33
C HIS A 111 -1.26 -15.96 5.86
N PRO A 112 -0.02 -16.11 5.37
CA PRO A 112 0.37 -15.66 4.03
C PRO A 112 -0.38 -16.37 2.90
N ALA A 113 -0.81 -17.63 3.09
CA ALA A 113 -1.66 -18.31 2.13
C ALA A 113 -3.03 -17.62 1.93
N HIS A 114 -3.64 -17.13 3.01
CA HIS A 114 -4.91 -16.40 2.93
C HIS A 114 -4.71 -15.02 2.29
N VAL A 115 -3.61 -14.34 2.58
CA VAL A 115 -3.24 -13.08 1.92
C VAL A 115 -3.10 -13.28 0.42
N ALA A 116 -2.30 -14.28 0.00
CA ALA A 116 -2.10 -14.58 -1.42
C ALA A 116 -3.41 -14.91 -2.14
N LYS A 117 -4.25 -15.78 -1.54
CA LYS A 117 -5.55 -16.17 -2.10
C LYS A 117 -6.50 -14.98 -2.23
N ALA A 118 -6.65 -14.17 -1.17
CA ALA A 118 -7.53 -13.01 -1.17
C ALA A 118 -7.05 -11.92 -2.15
N ALA A 119 -5.75 -11.66 -2.18
CA ALA A 119 -5.11 -10.73 -3.12
C ALA A 119 -5.32 -11.16 -4.57
N ALA A 120 -5.00 -12.40 -4.93
CA ALA A 120 -5.20 -12.90 -6.29
C ALA A 120 -6.68 -12.87 -6.70
N SER A 121 -7.60 -13.13 -5.76
CA SER A 121 -9.03 -13.02 -6.01
C SER A 121 -9.47 -11.58 -6.27
N ALA A 122 -9.01 -10.62 -5.45
CA ALA A 122 -9.31 -9.19 -5.66
C ALA A 122 -8.69 -8.66 -6.95
N ASP A 123 -7.48 -9.09 -7.29
CA ASP A 123 -6.80 -8.76 -8.56
C ASP A 123 -7.62 -9.27 -9.75
N ALA A 124 -8.04 -10.54 -9.73
CA ALA A 124 -8.87 -11.12 -10.79
C ALA A 124 -10.27 -10.48 -10.91
N LEU A 125 -10.97 -10.30 -9.77
CA LEU A 125 -12.31 -9.70 -9.74
C LEU A 125 -12.33 -8.24 -10.20
N SER A 126 -11.20 -7.55 -10.06
CA SER A 126 -11.07 -6.14 -10.45
C SER A 126 -10.44 -5.95 -11.83
N ASP A 127 -10.17 -7.02 -12.58
CA ASP A 127 -9.44 -6.98 -13.86
C ASP A 127 -8.06 -6.31 -13.73
N GLY A 128 -7.30 -6.75 -12.71
CA GLY A 128 -5.91 -6.35 -12.50
C GLY A 128 -5.75 -4.97 -11.88
N ARG A 129 -6.68 -4.47 -11.06
CA ARG A 129 -6.60 -3.13 -10.44
C ARG A 129 -5.95 -3.10 -9.06
N LEU A 130 -5.54 -4.24 -8.51
CA LEU A 130 -5.02 -4.33 -7.14
C LEU A 130 -3.60 -3.75 -7.02
N ILE A 131 -3.31 -3.02 -5.94
CA ILE A 131 -1.95 -2.66 -5.50
C ILE A 131 -1.81 -2.92 -4.00
N LEU A 132 -0.86 -3.77 -3.59
CA LEU A 132 -0.69 -4.10 -2.17
C LEU A 132 0.58 -3.51 -1.59
N GLY A 133 0.42 -2.51 -0.73
CA GLY A 133 1.40 -2.21 0.31
C GLY A 133 1.44 -3.35 1.32
N VAL A 134 2.64 -3.76 1.69
CA VAL A 134 2.88 -4.78 2.72
C VAL A 134 3.79 -4.21 3.80
N ALA A 135 3.42 -4.45 5.06
CA ALA A 135 4.15 -3.95 6.21
C ALA A 135 4.33 -5.01 7.29
N SER A 136 5.30 -4.78 8.18
CA SER A 136 5.43 -5.52 9.43
C SER A 136 4.45 -5.05 10.51
N GLY A 137 3.76 -3.91 10.36
CA GLY A 137 2.85 -3.35 11.36
C GLY A 137 3.57 -2.66 12.54
N ASP A 138 2.82 -1.77 13.19
CA ASP A 138 3.29 -0.79 14.17
C ASP A 138 2.45 -0.71 15.46
N ARG A 139 1.47 -1.61 15.62
CA ARG A 139 0.57 -1.67 16.78
C ARG A 139 0.87 -2.91 17.65
N PRO A 140 1.75 -2.81 18.67
CA PRO A 140 2.11 -3.95 19.51
C PRO A 140 0.91 -4.58 20.22
N ASP A 141 -0.10 -3.79 20.55
CA ASP A 141 -1.31 -4.23 21.25
C ASP A 141 -2.15 -5.24 20.43
N GLU A 142 -2.03 -5.24 19.10
CA GLU A 142 -2.78 -6.16 18.22
C GLU A 142 -2.19 -7.57 18.19
N TYR A 143 -0.89 -7.68 18.47
CA TYR A 143 -0.12 -8.92 18.31
C TYR A 143 -0.54 -10.03 19.28
N PRO A 144 -0.73 -9.76 20.60
CA PRO A 144 -1.22 -10.76 21.54
C PRO A 144 -2.61 -11.32 21.18
N ALA A 145 -3.47 -10.54 20.53
CA ALA A 145 -4.82 -11.00 20.12
C ALA A 145 -4.76 -12.14 19.08
N LEU A 146 -3.66 -12.26 18.35
CA LEU A 146 -3.41 -13.29 17.35
C LEU A 146 -2.42 -14.36 17.82
N ASN A 147 -1.99 -14.29 19.09
CA ASN A 147 -0.96 -15.15 19.69
C ASN A 147 0.38 -15.08 18.92
N ILE A 148 0.80 -13.85 18.55
CA ILE A 148 2.03 -13.61 17.80
C ILE A 148 2.95 -12.69 18.61
N PRO A 149 4.23 -13.01 18.81
CA PRO A 149 5.16 -12.10 19.47
C PRO A 149 5.51 -10.89 18.59
N PHE A 150 5.35 -9.67 19.13
CA PHE A 150 5.67 -8.43 18.40
C PHE A 150 7.14 -8.34 17.96
N ALA A 151 8.05 -8.94 18.73
CA ALA A 151 9.48 -8.96 18.45
C ALA A 151 9.82 -9.73 17.16
N GLU A 152 9.03 -10.75 16.80
CA GLU A 152 9.27 -11.61 15.63
C GLU A 152 8.76 -11.01 14.32
N ARG A 153 8.10 -9.84 14.35
CA ARG A 153 7.40 -9.29 13.18
C ARG A 153 8.29 -9.08 11.96
N GLY A 154 9.58 -8.81 12.14
CA GLY A 154 10.52 -8.63 11.03
C GLY A 154 10.84 -9.94 10.30
N GLU A 155 11.06 -11.02 11.04
CA GLU A 155 11.31 -12.36 10.48
C GLU A 155 10.04 -12.93 9.85
N ARG A 156 8.90 -12.81 10.55
CA ARG A 156 7.59 -13.22 10.05
C ARG A 156 7.19 -12.45 8.80
N PHE A 157 7.52 -11.17 8.69
CA PHE A 157 7.31 -10.37 7.49
C PHE A 157 8.09 -10.94 6.30
N ARG A 158 9.40 -11.21 6.46
CA ARG A 158 10.22 -11.81 5.39
C ARG A 158 9.68 -13.16 4.93
N ALA A 159 9.38 -14.04 5.89
CA ALA A 159 8.86 -15.37 5.61
C ALA A 159 7.50 -15.31 4.91
N SER A 160 6.61 -14.38 5.32
CA SER A 160 5.30 -14.17 4.68
C SER A 160 5.44 -13.64 3.26
N TYR A 161 6.32 -12.66 3.04
CA TYR A 161 6.59 -12.11 1.72
C TYR A 161 7.10 -13.20 0.77
N GLN A 162 8.06 -14.02 1.20
CA GLN A 162 8.58 -15.16 0.42
C GLN A 162 7.48 -16.19 0.13
N TYR A 163 6.68 -16.54 1.13
CA TYR A 163 5.56 -17.47 0.97
C TYR A 163 4.59 -16.98 -0.11
N ILE A 164 4.18 -15.71 -0.05
CA ILE A 164 3.26 -15.11 -1.03
C ILE A 164 3.89 -15.13 -2.43
N ARG A 165 5.19 -14.83 -2.58
CA ARG A 165 5.88 -14.89 -3.87
C ARG A 165 5.93 -16.29 -4.44
N ASN A 166 6.23 -17.30 -3.62
CA ASN A 166 6.29 -18.69 -4.07
C ASN A 166 4.91 -19.25 -4.41
N LEU A 167 3.87 -18.88 -3.66
CA LEU A 167 2.51 -19.39 -3.88
C LEU A 167 1.86 -18.92 -5.20
N GLN A 168 2.44 -17.90 -5.85
CA GLN A 168 2.02 -17.43 -7.17
C GLN A 168 2.48 -18.35 -8.31
N GLN A 169 3.49 -19.19 -8.08
CA GLN A 169 3.94 -20.21 -9.05
C GLN A 169 2.93 -21.36 -9.14
N ASP A 170 2.93 -22.08 -10.25
CA ASP A 170 2.08 -23.26 -10.42
C ASP A 170 2.60 -24.42 -9.56
N ALA A 171 1.68 -25.08 -8.85
CA ALA A 171 1.96 -26.25 -8.02
C ALA A 171 3.27 -26.11 -7.21
N PRO A 172 3.36 -25.11 -6.32
CA PRO A 172 4.63 -24.79 -5.67
C PRO A 172 5.02 -25.84 -4.62
N ALA A 173 6.32 -26.07 -4.49
CA ALA A 173 6.92 -26.92 -3.47
C ALA A 173 8.03 -26.16 -2.72
N PHE A 174 7.84 -25.92 -1.43
CA PHE A 174 8.82 -25.21 -0.59
C PHE A 174 8.53 -25.41 0.90
N ASP A 175 9.54 -25.25 1.75
CA ASP A 175 9.39 -25.21 3.20
C ASP A 175 9.41 -23.77 3.73
N ASN A 176 8.53 -23.47 4.67
CA ASN A 176 8.43 -22.16 5.30
C ASN A 176 7.85 -22.28 6.72
N ILE A 177 8.08 -21.29 7.58
CA ILE A 177 7.58 -21.30 8.96
C ILE A 177 6.04 -21.34 9.05
N PHE A 178 5.35 -20.98 7.97
CA PHE A 178 3.88 -21.01 7.88
C PHE A 178 3.34 -22.31 7.23
N GLY A 179 4.22 -23.25 6.85
CA GLY A 179 3.86 -24.53 6.26
C GLY A 179 4.52 -24.78 4.91
N SER A 180 4.34 -26.01 4.42
CA SER A 180 5.10 -26.54 3.29
C SER A 180 4.19 -27.10 2.19
N PRO A 181 3.83 -26.30 1.18
CA PRO A 181 3.26 -26.83 -0.07
C PRO A 181 4.19 -27.88 -0.70
N TYR A 182 3.62 -28.95 -1.26
CA TYR A 182 4.37 -30.15 -1.69
C TYR A 182 4.37 -30.38 -3.21
N GLY A 183 3.90 -29.42 -4.02
CA GLY A 183 3.87 -29.54 -5.47
C GLY A 183 2.71 -30.34 -6.08
N GLY A 184 1.73 -30.78 -5.27
CA GLY A 184 0.51 -31.45 -5.75
C GLY A 184 -0.78 -30.64 -5.57
N MET A 185 -0.66 -29.37 -5.18
CA MET A 185 -1.78 -28.46 -4.97
C MET A 185 -1.47 -27.09 -5.54
N ASP A 186 -2.47 -26.42 -6.08
CA ASP A 186 -2.30 -25.10 -6.67
C ASP A 186 -3.23 -24.05 -6.06
N MET A 187 -2.74 -22.81 -5.96
CA MET A 187 -3.56 -21.67 -5.55
C MET A 187 -4.21 -21.05 -6.79
N LEU A 188 -5.55 -21.12 -6.84
CA LEU A 188 -6.37 -20.43 -7.84
C LEU A 188 -7.24 -19.35 -7.18
N PRO A 189 -7.60 -18.24 -7.86
CA PRO A 189 -7.05 -17.84 -9.15
C PRO A 189 -5.58 -17.43 -9.02
N LYS A 190 -4.87 -17.40 -10.14
CA LYS A 190 -3.57 -16.72 -10.24
C LYS A 190 -3.79 -15.22 -10.42
N PRO A 191 -2.83 -14.36 -10.01
CA PRO A 191 -2.87 -12.95 -10.36
C PRO A 191 -2.97 -12.78 -11.88
N VAL A 192 -3.63 -11.72 -12.35
CA VAL A 192 -3.98 -11.53 -13.78
C VAL A 192 -2.74 -11.57 -14.69
N SER A 193 -1.59 -11.12 -14.18
CA SER A 193 -0.31 -11.14 -14.90
C SER A 193 0.70 -12.19 -14.38
N GLY A 194 0.24 -13.12 -13.54
CA GLY A 194 1.09 -14.09 -12.84
C GLY A 194 1.89 -13.49 -11.67
N LYS A 195 1.75 -12.18 -11.38
CA LYS A 195 2.44 -11.52 -10.27
C LYS A 195 1.58 -10.45 -9.59
N LEU A 196 1.49 -10.49 -8.26
CA LEU A 196 0.91 -9.43 -7.43
C LEU A 196 1.90 -8.26 -7.28
N PRO A 197 1.45 -7.00 -7.43
CA PRO A 197 2.26 -5.82 -7.12
C PRO A 197 2.34 -5.63 -5.60
N LEU A 198 3.52 -5.92 -5.03
CA LEU A 198 3.78 -5.79 -3.59
C LEU A 198 4.75 -4.66 -3.30
N LEU A 199 4.28 -3.54 -2.75
CA LEU A 199 5.11 -2.42 -2.34
C LEU A 199 5.48 -2.60 -0.86
N ILE A 200 6.76 -2.45 -0.52
CA ILE A 200 7.18 -2.50 0.90
C ILE A 200 6.81 -1.16 1.54
N THR A 201 6.39 -1.16 2.81
CA THR A 201 6.04 0.07 3.52
C THR A 201 7.01 0.37 4.65
N GLY A 202 7.54 1.61 4.65
CA GLY A 202 8.57 2.03 5.60
C GLY A 202 9.77 1.08 5.58
N GLY A 203 10.38 0.85 6.74
CA GLY A 203 11.45 -0.14 6.86
C GLY A 203 10.93 -1.58 6.99
N SER A 204 9.71 -1.80 7.50
CA SER A 204 9.16 -3.13 7.81
C SER A 204 10.10 -4.06 8.59
N GLN A 205 10.97 -3.49 9.44
CA GLN A 205 12.05 -4.20 10.16
C GLN A 205 13.11 -4.85 9.26
N GLN A 206 13.26 -4.35 8.04
CA GLN A 206 14.22 -4.81 7.05
C GLN A 206 15.33 -3.78 6.88
N ASP A 207 16.52 -4.26 6.54
CA ASP A 207 17.59 -3.37 6.11
C ASP A 207 17.31 -2.79 4.71
N PRO A 208 17.90 -1.63 4.36
CA PRO A 208 17.68 -1.01 3.06
C PRO A 208 18.04 -1.88 1.85
N ASP A 209 19.02 -2.79 1.97
CA ASP A 209 19.42 -3.65 0.86
C ASP A 209 18.41 -4.78 0.63
N TRP A 210 17.80 -5.30 1.69
CA TRP A 210 16.66 -6.20 1.57
C TRP A 210 15.50 -5.53 0.83
N ILE A 211 15.17 -4.29 1.18
CA ILE A 211 14.11 -3.52 0.49
C ILE A 211 14.50 -3.26 -0.96
N ALA A 212 15.76 -2.95 -1.26
CA ALA A 212 16.22 -2.77 -2.63
C ALA A 212 16.15 -4.04 -3.48
N ARG A 213 16.40 -5.23 -2.89
CA ARG A 213 16.29 -6.53 -3.57
C ARG A 213 14.85 -7.03 -3.71
N ASN A 214 13.93 -6.54 -2.88
CA ASN A 214 12.55 -7.01 -2.80
C ASN A 214 11.53 -5.91 -3.12
N GLY A 215 10.25 -6.24 -3.12
CA GLY A 215 9.16 -5.32 -3.46
C GLY A 215 9.10 -4.90 -4.92
N ASP A 216 7.98 -4.34 -5.33
CA ASP A 216 7.72 -3.77 -6.66
C ASP A 216 7.63 -2.24 -6.61
N GLY A 217 8.16 -1.66 -5.54
CA GLY A 217 8.09 -0.25 -5.20
C GLY A 217 8.19 -0.06 -3.69
N TRP A 218 8.31 1.19 -3.26
CA TRP A 218 8.49 1.53 -1.85
C TRP A 218 7.51 2.62 -1.41
N MET A 219 6.69 2.32 -0.41
CA MET A 219 5.86 3.30 0.28
C MET A 219 6.66 3.93 1.43
N MET A 220 6.96 5.22 1.31
CA MET A 220 7.76 5.98 2.27
C MET A 220 6.87 6.90 3.10
N TYR A 221 7.30 7.23 4.32
CA TYR A 221 6.62 8.26 5.12
C TYR A 221 7.02 9.67 4.67
N PRO A 222 6.13 10.67 4.76
CA PRO A 222 6.45 12.07 4.48
C PRO A 222 7.66 12.57 5.21
N ARG A 223 8.53 13.26 4.47
CA ARG A 223 9.63 14.08 4.98
C ARG A 223 9.64 15.40 4.22
N ASP A 224 10.50 16.31 4.66
CA ASP A 224 10.86 17.46 3.84
C ASP A 224 11.30 17.01 2.42
N ALA A 225 10.95 17.80 1.40
CA ALA A 225 11.13 17.42 0.01
C ALA A 225 12.60 17.15 -0.36
N ALA A 226 13.56 17.91 0.20
CA ALA A 226 14.98 17.73 -0.09
C ALA A 226 15.49 16.41 0.51
N LEU A 227 15.12 16.12 1.76
CA LEU A 227 15.45 14.85 2.42
C LEU A 227 14.78 13.66 1.72
N GLN A 228 13.51 13.81 1.34
CA GLN A 228 12.76 12.79 0.62
C GLN A 228 13.43 12.46 -0.72
N ALA A 229 13.83 13.50 -1.48
CA ALA A 229 14.54 13.31 -2.74
C ALA A 229 15.90 12.61 -2.54
N GLN A 230 16.63 12.90 -1.46
CA GLN A 230 17.86 12.19 -1.12
C GLN A 230 17.61 10.71 -0.84
N ILE A 231 16.63 10.37 0.01
CA ILE A 231 16.28 8.98 0.34
C ILE A 231 15.87 8.21 -0.92
N ILE A 232 15.07 8.82 -1.79
CA ILE A 232 14.67 8.20 -3.07
C ILE A 232 15.89 7.92 -3.95
N ARG A 233 16.83 8.87 -4.08
CA ARG A 233 18.06 8.69 -4.87
C ARG A 233 18.93 7.57 -4.31
N GLU A 234 19.16 7.55 -3.00
CA GLU A 234 19.98 6.52 -2.35
C GLU A 234 19.38 5.13 -2.50
N TRP A 235 18.06 4.99 -2.35
CA TRP A 235 17.40 3.71 -2.57
C TRP A 235 17.43 3.27 -4.03
N ARG A 236 17.20 4.17 -4.99
CA ARG A 236 17.32 3.85 -6.42
C ARG A 236 18.73 3.38 -6.79
N ALA A 237 19.76 4.00 -6.23
CA ALA A 237 21.14 3.54 -6.40
C ALA A 237 21.36 2.12 -5.84
N ARG A 238 20.74 1.77 -4.71
CA ARG A 238 20.77 0.39 -4.18
C ARG A 238 20.04 -0.60 -5.09
N VAL A 239 18.87 -0.22 -5.62
CA VAL A 239 18.10 -1.04 -6.58
C VAL A 239 18.91 -1.31 -7.85
N GLU A 240 19.58 -0.29 -8.37
CA GLU A 240 20.48 -0.40 -9.53
C GLU A 240 21.70 -1.30 -9.22
N ALA A 241 22.34 -1.12 -8.07
CA ALA A 241 23.50 -1.91 -7.65
C ALA A 241 23.20 -3.43 -7.51
N VAL A 242 21.93 -3.80 -7.28
CA VAL A 242 21.49 -5.21 -7.27
C VAL A 242 20.90 -5.68 -8.61
N GLY A 243 21.10 -4.90 -9.69
CA GLY A 243 20.74 -5.26 -11.06
C GLY A 243 19.24 -5.26 -11.35
N ARG A 244 18.44 -4.52 -10.57
CA ARG A 244 16.98 -4.45 -10.75
C ARG A 244 16.58 -3.20 -11.53
N PRO A 245 15.48 -3.25 -12.31
CA PRO A 245 14.96 -2.06 -12.98
C PRO A 245 14.49 -1.05 -11.92
N VAL A 246 14.48 0.23 -12.31
CA VAL A 246 13.98 1.31 -11.44
C VAL A 246 12.57 0.99 -10.97
N GLN A 247 12.27 1.32 -9.72
CA GLN A 247 11.00 1.00 -9.07
C GLN A 247 10.29 2.29 -8.66
N PRO A 248 8.95 2.32 -8.64
CA PRO A 248 8.21 3.49 -8.20
C PRO A 248 8.28 3.68 -6.69
N VAL A 249 8.02 4.91 -6.28
CA VAL A 249 7.86 5.30 -4.88
C VAL A 249 6.50 5.92 -4.70
N MET A 250 5.93 5.77 -3.51
CA MET A 250 4.74 6.53 -3.12
C MET A 250 4.88 7.00 -1.68
N GLN A 251 4.13 8.03 -1.35
CA GLN A 251 4.04 8.56 0.01
C GLN A 251 2.58 8.88 0.32
N PRO A 252 2.04 8.52 1.50
CA PRO A 252 0.81 9.10 1.99
C PRO A 252 1.09 10.56 2.41
N LEU A 253 0.13 11.47 2.32
CA LEU A 253 0.29 12.83 2.82
C LEU A 253 -1.02 13.25 3.51
N TYR A 254 -0.96 13.61 4.78
CA TYR A 254 -2.13 14.16 5.46
C TYR A 254 -2.35 15.60 5.02
N VAL A 255 -3.58 15.91 4.63
CA VAL A 255 -3.97 17.24 4.17
C VAL A 255 -5.19 17.68 4.96
N ASP A 256 -5.04 18.78 5.70
CA ASP A 256 -6.14 19.48 6.36
C ASP A 256 -6.44 20.77 5.58
N LEU A 257 -7.45 20.71 4.71
CA LEU A 257 -7.86 21.85 3.89
C LEU A 257 -8.69 22.83 4.72
N VAL A 258 -8.24 24.09 4.78
CA VAL A 258 -8.97 25.17 5.47
C VAL A 258 -9.76 26.03 4.49
N GLU A 259 -10.80 26.70 5.00
CA GLU A 259 -11.72 27.53 4.21
C GLU A 259 -11.00 28.67 3.47
N ASN A 260 -9.99 29.28 4.08
CA ASN A 260 -9.16 30.27 3.40
C ASN A 260 -8.27 29.58 2.35
N SER A 261 -8.68 29.71 1.08
CA SER A 261 -8.00 29.12 -0.08
C SER A 261 -6.52 29.51 -0.23
N GLU A 262 -6.08 30.63 0.36
CA GLU A 262 -4.70 31.14 0.32
C GLU A 262 -3.91 30.90 1.62
N ALA A 263 -4.48 30.18 2.59
CA ALA A 263 -3.79 29.91 3.85
C ALA A 263 -2.48 29.17 3.62
N ARG A 264 -1.37 29.78 4.09
CA ARG A 264 -0.02 29.23 3.95
C ARG A 264 0.09 27.86 4.63
N PRO A 265 0.92 26.94 4.11
CA PRO A 265 1.13 25.63 4.72
C PRO A 265 1.64 25.72 6.16
N GLN A 266 0.93 25.03 7.06
CA GLN A 266 1.33 24.80 8.44
C GLN A 266 1.59 23.30 8.62
N PRO A 267 2.74 22.87 9.16
CA PRO A 267 3.02 21.46 9.34
C PRO A 267 2.06 20.84 10.37
N ILE A 268 1.56 19.65 10.05
CA ILE A 268 0.83 18.76 10.97
C ILE A 268 1.54 17.39 10.98
N HIS A 269 1.10 16.47 11.83
CA HIS A 269 1.66 15.12 11.85
C HIS A 269 1.55 14.47 10.46
N LEU A 270 2.70 14.18 9.84
CA LEU A 270 2.82 13.57 8.51
C LEU A 270 2.13 14.35 7.37
N GLY A 271 2.02 15.68 7.48
CA GLY A 271 1.38 16.46 6.43
C GLY A 271 1.28 17.96 6.67
N PHE A 272 0.30 18.59 6.01
CA PHE A 272 0.09 20.05 6.08
C PHE A 272 -1.39 20.41 6.29
N ARG A 273 -1.60 21.49 7.04
CA ARG A 273 -2.83 22.28 7.03
C ARG A 273 -2.62 23.49 6.12
N LEU A 274 -3.45 23.67 5.09
CA LEU A 274 -3.27 24.70 4.07
C LEU A 274 -4.53 25.00 3.26
N GLY A 275 -4.53 26.12 2.55
CA GLY A 275 -5.58 26.46 1.58
C GLY A 275 -5.43 25.68 0.28
N VAL A 276 -6.52 25.48 -0.45
CA VAL A 276 -6.54 24.68 -1.68
C VAL A 276 -5.59 25.21 -2.78
N ASN A 277 -5.41 26.53 -2.91
CA ASN A 277 -4.50 27.09 -3.92
C ASN A 277 -3.03 26.87 -3.56
N GLN A 278 -2.72 26.82 -2.25
CA GLN A 278 -1.39 26.46 -1.77
C GLN A 278 -1.11 24.97 -1.99
N LEU A 279 -2.09 24.09 -1.79
CA LEU A 279 -1.96 22.66 -2.12
C LEU A 279 -1.70 22.44 -3.61
N ARG A 280 -2.43 23.15 -4.48
CA ARG A 280 -2.24 23.06 -5.93
C ARG A 280 -0.86 23.53 -6.39
N SER A 281 -0.26 24.49 -5.70
CA SER A 281 1.11 24.95 -5.98
C SER A 281 2.18 23.99 -5.46
N TYR A 282 1.84 23.17 -4.46
CA TYR A 282 2.75 22.19 -3.86
C TYR A 282 2.86 20.89 -4.68
N LEU A 283 1.76 20.47 -5.30
CA LEU A 283 1.65 19.26 -6.13
C LEU A 283 2.16 19.48 -7.56
#